data_AF-A0AAD4E7F7-F1
#
_entry.id   AF-A0AAD4E7F7-F1
#
_cell.length_a   1.000
_cell.length_b   1.000
_cell.length_c   1.000
_cell.angle_alpha   90.00
_cell.angle_beta   90.00
_cell.angle_gamma   90.00
#
_symmetry.space_group_name_H-M   'P 1'
#
loop_
_entity.id
_entity.type
_entity.pdbx_description
1 polymer ?
#
loop_
_entity_poly.entity_id
_entity_poly.type
_entity_poly.pdbx_seq_one_letter_code
_entity_poly.pdbx_strand_id
1 'polypeptide(L)'
;MVRQTNRKLAASKMRSSTPMCAVATIKQSAGSSFGLKRQHLKEELRQRRRLAFEVQKARRERWAQAAHETRRIVFGDGKYVEEKLSSTSVSCITSPTHVSYPDNASSQANPSQSHGQHTMTTKHVTHDISLQIILSKQGTTFFPHCLADWCKPHAAPPSRTKSTIFSFVAGSTLTAARQLHKRRPDLTRSSPYSLSTTSIGVLSFASPKRPGGGYLHGGNEQEETLARSSSLVASLQADQAKEFYITHKKFLNVDGAGLNDHSMIYSPGVVAFRQDDSDNASPPTTVSSNDFIPPYLINVLSAVPVNAAAIHQNYTITASTAHIFANGIRDKMRDRMARALRIFEARGDRALVLGAFGCGSSENKVEMVAEIWADLLVRGESKENREDGKTTVPRAAFKDSFEEVVFAVPGKLFEPFKKAFDMRVFEAELSRAVT
;
A
#
# COMPACT_ATOMS: atom_id res chain seq x y z
N MET A 1 15.53 14.66 -54.98
CA MET A 1 14.72 14.68 -56.22
C MET A 1 13.27 14.43 -55.80
N VAL A 2 12.25 15.28 -55.92
CA VAL A 2 12.01 16.57 -56.61
C VAL A 2 11.05 17.34 -55.69
N ARG A 3 11.36 18.60 -55.37
CA ARG A 3 10.42 19.60 -54.83
C ARG A 3 9.98 20.45 -56.02
N GLN A 4 8.69 20.54 -56.31
CA GLN A 4 8.15 21.54 -57.23
C GLN A 4 7.37 22.60 -56.46
N THR A 5 7.87 23.82 -56.57
CA THR A 5 7.24 25.10 -56.26
C THR A 5 6.38 25.54 -57.46
N ASN A 6 5.22 26.18 -57.24
CA ASN A 6 4.96 27.55 -57.74
C ASN A 6 3.56 28.11 -57.39
N ARG A 7 3.62 29.12 -56.53
CA ARG A 7 2.86 30.38 -56.41
C ARG A 7 2.30 30.98 -57.73
N LYS A 8 1.03 31.46 -57.76
CA LYS A 8 0.58 32.90 -57.70
C LYS A 8 -0.82 33.20 -58.33
N LEU A 9 -1.61 34.00 -57.59
CA LEU A 9 -2.45 35.20 -57.94
C LEU A 9 -3.52 35.09 -59.06
N ALA A 10 -4.83 35.23 -58.75
CA ALA A 10 -5.66 36.47 -58.69
C ALA A 10 -5.91 37.11 -60.08
N ALA A 11 -7.07 37.63 -60.50
CA ALA A 11 -8.48 37.68 -60.06
C ALA A 11 -9.30 38.34 -61.21
N SER A 12 -10.64 38.21 -61.17
CA SER A 12 -11.65 39.26 -61.48
C SER A 12 -12.51 39.20 -62.77
N LYS A 13 -13.77 39.64 -62.54
CA LYS A 13 -14.87 40.13 -63.41
C LYS A 13 -15.88 39.08 -63.94
N MET A 14 -17.21 39.26 -63.96
CA MET A 14 -18.10 40.43 -63.73
C MET A 14 -19.61 40.01 -63.73
N ARG A 15 -20.49 40.94 -63.28
CA ARG A 15 -21.97 41.09 -63.46
C ARG A 15 -22.89 40.38 -62.43
N SER A 16 -24.00 40.93 -61.93
CA SER A 16 -24.66 42.25 -61.99
C SER A 16 -25.85 42.30 -61.00
N SER A 17 -26.24 43.51 -60.53
CA SER A 17 -27.61 44.00 -60.12
C SER A 17 -28.43 43.18 -59.10
N THR A 18 -29.05 43.67 -58.02
CA THR A 18 -29.73 44.95 -57.69
C THR A 18 -30.00 44.98 -56.16
N PRO A 19 -30.40 46.12 -55.54
CA PRO A 19 -30.31 46.35 -54.09
C PRO A 19 -31.59 46.03 -53.32
N MET A 20 -31.47 45.62 -52.06
CA MET A 20 -32.56 45.71 -51.08
C MET A 20 -32.01 45.98 -49.66
N CYS A 21 -32.69 46.91 -49.02
CA CYS A 21 -32.64 47.46 -47.66
C CYS A 21 -32.06 46.62 -46.51
N ALA A 22 -31.52 47.37 -45.55
CA ALA A 22 -30.91 46.93 -44.31
C ALA A 22 -31.77 46.03 -43.41
N VAL A 23 -31.15 44.99 -42.86
CA VAL A 23 -31.41 44.54 -41.48
C VAL A 23 -30.05 44.36 -40.80
N ALA A 24 -29.67 45.33 -39.98
CA ALA A 24 -28.57 45.20 -39.05
C ALA A 24 -28.89 44.07 -38.06
N THR A 25 -28.45 42.86 -38.38
CA THR A 25 -28.50 41.75 -37.44
C THR A 25 -27.42 42.01 -36.39
N ILE A 26 -27.86 42.34 -35.18
CA ILE A 26 -27.05 42.34 -33.96
C ILE A 26 -26.40 40.95 -33.83
N LYS A 27 -25.16 40.83 -34.31
CA LYS A 27 -24.26 39.69 -34.09
C LYS A 27 -23.08 40.13 -33.25
N GLN A 28 -23.35 40.74 -32.10
CA GLN A 28 -22.32 41.05 -31.10
C GLN A 28 -22.90 40.92 -29.69
N SER A 29 -22.67 39.77 -29.05
CA SER A 29 -22.55 39.60 -27.58
C SER A 29 -22.39 38.14 -27.14
N ALA A 30 -22.83 37.15 -27.93
CA ALA A 30 -22.76 35.74 -27.52
C ALA A 30 -21.33 35.14 -27.55
N GLY A 31 -20.44 35.63 -28.42
CA GLY A 31 -19.08 35.11 -28.57
C GLY A 31 -18.10 35.55 -27.46
N SER A 32 -18.29 36.74 -26.87
CA SER A 32 -17.38 37.26 -25.83
C SER A 32 -17.65 36.61 -24.46
N SER A 33 -18.92 36.39 -24.11
CA SER A 33 -19.32 35.73 -22.86
C SER A 33 -18.85 34.27 -22.78
N PHE A 34 -18.93 33.52 -23.88
CA PHE A 34 -18.38 32.16 -23.97
C PHE A 34 -16.85 32.14 -23.90
N GLY A 35 -16.16 33.13 -24.49
CA GLY A 35 -14.72 33.30 -24.39
C GLY A 35 -14.24 33.56 -22.95
N LEU A 36 -14.92 34.47 -22.25
CA LEU A 36 -14.63 34.82 -20.85
C LEU A 36 -14.89 33.65 -19.90
N LYS A 37 -16.03 32.94 -20.04
CA LYS A 37 -16.32 31.72 -19.26
C LYS A 37 -15.27 30.63 -19.46
N ARG A 38 -14.80 30.43 -20.70
CA ARG A 38 -13.73 29.46 -21.01
C ARG A 38 -12.38 29.88 -20.45
N GLN A 39 -12.07 31.18 -20.41
CA GLN A 39 -10.85 31.70 -19.79
C GLN A 39 -10.89 31.53 -18.26
N HIS A 40 -12.02 31.87 -17.64
CA HIS A 40 -12.23 31.69 -16.19
C HIS A 40 -12.10 30.22 -15.78
N LEU A 41 -12.73 29.29 -16.50
CA LEU A 41 -12.60 27.85 -16.23
C LEU A 41 -11.15 27.35 -16.39
N LYS A 42 -10.41 27.85 -17.39
CA LYS A 42 -8.99 27.52 -17.56
C LYS A 42 -8.14 28.05 -16.41
N GLU A 43 -8.44 29.24 -15.92
CA GLU A 43 -7.75 29.84 -14.78
C GLU A 43 -8.06 29.10 -13.48
N GLU A 44 -9.31 28.74 -13.24
CA GLU A 44 -9.73 27.91 -12.10
C GLU A 44 -9.05 26.53 -12.11
N LEU A 45 -8.98 25.87 -13.28
CA LEU A 45 -8.26 24.60 -13.42
C LEU A 45 -6.75 24.76 -13.16
N ARG A 46 -6.15 25.88 -13.57
CA ARG A 46 -4.74 26.18 -13.27
C ARG A 46 -4.54 26.41 -11.77
N GLN A 47 -5.43 27.15 -11.12
CA GLN A 47 -5.39 27.38 -9.67
C GLN A 47 -5.55 26.06 -8.89
N ARG A 48 -6.52 25.21 -9.26
CA ARG A 48 -6.71 23.88 -8.65
C ARG A 48 -5.47 22.99 -8.81
N ARG A 49 -4.84 23.00 -9.99
CA ARG A 49 -3.59 22.25 -10.22
C ARG A 49 -2.42 22.78 -9.38
N ARG A 50 -2.29 24.11 -9.24
CA ARG A 50 -1.28 24.73 -8.37
C ARG A 50 -1.51 24.36 -6.91
N LEU A 51 -2.73 24.48 -6.43
CA LEU A 51 -3.09 24.12 -5.05
C LEU A 51 -2.82 22.62 -4.79
N ALA A 52 -3.24 21.74 -5.70
CA ALA A 52 -2.98 20.31 -5.58
C ALA A 52 -1.47 19.99 -5.56
N PHE A 53 -0.67 20.70 -6.38
CA PHE A 53 0.78 20.57 -6.38
C PHE A 53 1.41 21.02 -5.06
N GLU A 54 1.02 22.18 -4.52
CA GLU A 54 1.52 22.68 -3.23
C GLU A 54 1.11 21.77 -2.07
N VAL A 55 -0.13 21.27 -2.05
CA VAL A 55 -0.59 20.29 -1.06
C VAL A 55 0.24 19.01 -1.14
N GLN A 56 0.50 18.50 -2.34
CA GLN A 56 1.32 17.30 -2.53
C GLN A 56 2.77 17.54 -2.11
N LYS A 57 3.34 18.71 -2.42
CA LYS A 57 4.69 19.10 -2.02
C LYS A 57 4.81 19.16 -0.50
N ALA A 58 3.89 19.84 0.18
CA ALA A 58 3.86 19.91 1.64
C ALA A 58 3.73 18.51 2.29
N ARG A 59 2.91 17.63 1.70
CA ARG A 59 2.77 16.24 2.16
C ARG A 59 4.09 15.47 2.04
N ARG A 60 4.79 15.61 0.91
CA ARG A 60 6.11 14.98 0.69
C ARG A 60 7.17 15.49 1.66
N GLU A 61 7.19 16.79 1.93
CA GLU A 61 8.10 17.37 2.92
C GLU A 61 7.85 16.80 4.32
N ARG A 62 6.58 16.66 4.74
CA ARG A 62 6.23 16.02 6.02
C ARG A 62 6.66 14.56 6.07
N TRP A 63 6.45 13.79 5.00
CA TRP A 63 6.92 12.40 4.94
C TRP A 63 8.44 12.31 5.02
N ALA A 64 9.17 13.21 4.36
CA ALA A 64 10.62 13.26 4.46
C ALA A 64 11.08 13.58 5.89
N GLN A 65 10.45 14.54 6.57
CA GLN A 65 10.74 14.87 7.97
C GLN A 65 10.53 13.67 8.89
N ALA A 66 9.37 13.01 8.80
CA ALA A 66 9.08 11.80 9.57
C ALA A 66 10.07 10.67 9.26
N ALA A 67 10.48 10.50 7.99
CA ALA A 67 11.47 9.53 7.59
C ALA A 67 12.86 9.82 8.21
N HIS A 68 13.27 11.09 8.26
CA HIS A 68 14.51 11.49 8.92
C HIS A 68 14.48 11.27 10.43
N GLU A 69 13.34 11.54 11.08
CA GLU A 69 13.15 11.26 12.51
C GLU A 69 13.18 9.76 12.81
N THR A 70 12.43 8.96 12.05
CA THR A 70 12.47 7.49 12.13
C THR A 70 13.89 6.97 11.95
N ARG A 71 14.64 7.48 10.97
CA ARG A 71 16.05 7.11 10.76
C ARG A 71 16.90 7.45 11.99
N ARG A 72 16.71 8.61 12.61
CA ARG A 72 17.45 8.99 13.83
C ARG A 72 17.17 8.04 14.99
N ILE A 73 15.93 7.62 15.19
CA ILE A 73 15.55 6.67 16.24
C ILE A 73 16.17 5.31 15.95
N VAL A 74 15.96 4.80 14.73
CA VAL A 74 16.34 3.44 14.33
C VAL A 74 17.85 3.22 14.31
N PHE A 75 18.63 4.24 13.94
CA PHE A 75 20.10 4.18 13.96
C PHE A 75 20.73 4.89 15.17
N GLY A 76 19.91 5.39 16.10
CA GLY A 76 20.33 6.05 17.33
C GLY A 76 20.19 5.14 18.55
N ASP A 77 19.59 5.66 19.61
CA ASP A 77 19.37 4.95 20.87
C ASP A 77 18.09 4.09 20.89
N GLY A 78 17.31 4.10 19.81
CA GLY A 78 16.07 3.34 19.70
C GLY A 78 14.95 3.84 20.61
N LYS A 79 15.01 5.07 21.13
CA LYS A 79 13.99 5.60 22.04
C LYS A 79 13.07 6.60 21.35
N TYR A 80 11.80 6.57 21.69
CA TYR A 80 10.82 7.55 21.24
C TYR A 80 9.73 7.76 22.28
N VAL A 81 8.98 8.86 22.16
CA VAL A 81 7.91 9.23 23.08
C VAL A 81 6.58 9.23 22.35
N GLU A 82 5.65 8.43 22.84
CA GLU A 82 4.25 8.44 22.42
C GLU A 82 3.48 9.47 23.24
N GLU A 83 2.74 10.35 22.56
CA GLU A 83 1.81 11.30 23.18
C GLU A 83 0.39 10.73 23.20
N LYS A 84 -0.14 10.45 24.39
CA LYS A 84 -1.53 9.99 24.58
C LYS A 84 -2.39 11.12 25.15
N LEU A 85 -3.36 11.57 24.37
CA LEU A 85 -4.42 12.45 24.86
C LEU A 85 -5.39 11.65 25.74
N SER A 86 -5.49 12.02 27.02
CA SER A 86 -6.53 11.51 27.92
C SER A 86 -7.49 12.62 28.33
N SER A 87 -8.78 12.42 28.06
CA SER A 87 -9.84 13.23 28.63
C SER A 87 -10.10 12.75 30.06
N THR A 88 -9.86 13.61 31.04
CA THR A 88 -10.30 13.35 32.40
C THR A 88 -11.51 14.24 32.66
N SER A 89 -12.70 13.64 32.78
CA SER A 89 -13.86 14.34 33.30
C SER A 89 -13.71 14.43 34.81
N VAL A 90 -13.37 15.61 35.32
CA VAL A 90 -13.45 15.91 36.75
C VAL A 90 -14.92 16.12 37.09
N SER A 91 -15.58 15.11 37.62
CA SER A 91 -16.87 15.28 38.29
C SER A 91 -16.59 15.99 39.61
N CYS A 92 -16.88 17.29 39.71
CA CYS A 92 -16.86 17.98 41.00
C CYS A 92 -17.97 17.37 41.87
N ILE A 93 -17.58 16.56 42.86
CA ILE A 93 -18.47 16.14 43.93
C ILE A 93 -18.75 17.39 44.77
N THR A 94 -19.93 17.99 44.62
CA THR A 94 -20.41 18.97 45.60
C THR A 94 -20.72 18.24 46.90
N SER A 95 -19.94 18.52 47.93
CA SER A 95 -20.17 18.04 49.29
C SER A 95 -21.56 18.45 49.79
N PRO A 96 -22.34 17.58 50.47
CA PRO A 96 -23.60 17.99 51.05
C PRO A 96 -23.38 18.57 52.46
N THR A 97 -24.14 19.63 52.76
CA THR A 97 -24.87 19.94 54.02
C THR A 97 -24.69 21.38 54.51
N HIS A 98 -25.72 22.20 54.33
CA HIS A 98 -26.25 23.03 55.41
C HIS A 98 -27.76 23.26 55.20
N VAL A 99 -28.54 22.91 56.22
CA VAL A 99 -30.00 23.05 56.30
C VAL A 99 -30.32 24.42 56.89
N SER A 100 -31.20 25.21 56.26
CA SER A 100 -32.12 26.14 56.95
C SER A 100 -33.09 26.89 56.01
N TYR A 101 -34.37 26.51 56.13
CA TYR A 101 -35.68 27.19 55.96
C TYR A 101 -36.06 28.07 54.74
N PRO A 102 -37.38 28.11 54.39
CA PRO A 102 -37.88 28.61 53.11
C PRO A 102 -38.36 30.06 53.21
N ASP A 103 -38.18 30.83 52.13
CA ASP A 103 -39.02 31.99 51.86
C ASP A 103 -39.34 32.10 50.36
N ASN A 104 -40.62 32.38 50.11
CA ASN A 104 -41.27 32.50 48.82
C ASN A 104 -40.75 33.72 48.03
N ALA A 105 -40.22 33.49 46.82
CA ALA A 105 -40.37 34.42 45.71
C ALA A 105 -40.09 33.73 44.37
N SER A 106 -41.10 33.72 43.51
CA SER A 106 -41.09 33.30 42.12
C SER A 106 -40.05 34.06 41.28
N SER A 107 -39.12 33.36 40.65
CA SER A 107 -38.41 33.83 39.46
C SER A 107 -37.86 32.67 38.62
N GLN A 108 -37.85 32.90 37.31
CA GLN A 108 -37.77 31.92 36.23
C GLN A 108 -36.51 31.04 36.24
N ALA A 109 -36.72 29.76 35.94
CA ALA A 109 -35.67 28.79 35.71
C ALA A 109 -34.90 29.10 34.40
N ASN A 110 -33.60 29.41 34.53
CA ASN A 110 -32.63 29.27 33.45
C ASN A 110 -31.92 27.90 33.63
N PRO A 111 -31.77 27.08 32.58
CA PRO A 111 -30.95 25.88 32.68
C PRO A 111 -29.48 26.32 32.74
N SER A 112 -28.89 26.27 33.93
CA SER A 112 -27.45 26.40 34.13
C SER A 112 -26.76 25.22 33.43
N GLN A 113 -26.17 25.50 32.26
CA GLN A 113 -25.25 24.60 31.59
C GLN A 113 -24.10 24.29 32.56
N SER A 114 -24.07 23.07 33.09
CA SER A 114 -22.89 22.52 33.74
C SER A 114 -21.77 22.47 32.70
N HIS A 115 -20.94 23.52 32.66
CA HIS A 115 -19.68 23.53 31.92
C HIS A 115 -18.74 22.57 32.65
N GLY A 116 -18.84 21.28 32.34
CA GLY A 116 -17.79 20.34 32.65
C GLY A 116 -16.52 20.83 31.95
N GLN A 117 -15.56 21.36 32.71
CA GLN A 117 -14.25 21.68 32.18
C GLN A 117 -13.58 20.37 31.74
N HIS A 118 -13.66 20.07 30.45
CA HIS A 118 -12.86 19.01 29.85
C HIS A 118 -11.40 19.46 29.82
N THR A 119 -10.64 19.09 30.85
CA THR A 119 -9.19 19.25 30.83
C THR A 119 -8.60 18.10 30.02
N MET A 120 -8.04 18.42 28.86
CA MET A 120 -7.23 17.48 28.08
C MET A 120 -5.85 17.40 28.72
N THR A 121 -5.45 16.20 29.14
CA THR A 121 -4.11 15.95 29.69
C THR A 121 -3.34 15.06 28.71
N THR A 122 -2.15 15.49 28.32
CA THR A 122 -1.26 14.71 27.45
C THR A 122 -0.32 13.88 28.31
N LYS A 123 -0.42 12.55 28.22
CA LYS A 123 0.50 11.60 28.85
C LYS A 123 1.61 11.24 27.87
N HIS A 124 2.86 11.35 28.32
CA HIS A 124 4.04 10.97 27.54
C HIS A 124 4.50 9.58 27.96
N VAL A 125 4.53 8.63 27.02
CA VAL A 125 4.98 7.25 27.25
C VAL A 125 6.28 7.02 26.48
N THR A 126 7.37 6.74 27.19
CA THR A 126 8.66 6.43 26.56
C THR A 126 8.72 4.95 26.18
N HIS A 127 9.16 4.67 24.96
CA HIS A 127 9.38 3.33 24.44
C HIS A 127 10.86 3.16 24.06
N ASP A 128 11.43 2.00 24.36
CA ASP A 128 12.79 1.60 23.94
C ASP A 128 12.71 0.36 23.06
N ILE A 129 13.09 0.51 21.80
CA ILE A 129 13.03 -0.54 20.77
C ILE A 129 14.43 -0.97 20.31
N SER A 130 15.49 -0.51 20.98
CA SER A 130 16.89 -0.71 20.57
C SER A 130 17.28 -2.19 20.47
N LEU A 131 16.99 -2.99 21.50
CA LEU A 131 17.31 -4.42 21.51
C LEU A 131 16.60 -5.18 20.39
N GLN A 132 15.33 -4.82 20.13
CA GLN A 132 14.55 -5.44 19.08
C GLN A 132 15.11 -5.11 17.68
N ILE A 133 15.58 -3.88 17.47
CA ILE A 133 16.26 -3.46 16.24
C ILE A 133 17.53 -4.28 16.01
N ILE A 134 18.35 -4.44 17.05
CA ILE A 134 19.61 -5.20 16.98
C ILE A 134 19.33 -6.66 16.60
N LEU A 135 18.38 -7.31 17.28
CA LEU A 135 18.02 -8.70 16.97
C LEU A 135 17.40 -8.85 15.58
N SER A 136 16.52 -7.92 15.17
CA SER A 136 15.95 -7.93 13.83
C SER A 136 17.04 -7.87 12.76
N LYS A 137 18.02 -6.97 12.95
CA LYS A 137 19.16 -6.82 12.05
C LYS A 137 20.03 -8.08 12.01
N GLN A 138 20.33 -8.68 13.16
CA GLN A 138 21.11 -9.93 13.25
C GLN A 138 20.38 -11.14 12.66
N GLY A 139 19.06 -11.22 12.83
CA GLY A 139 18.22 -12.29 12.29
C GLY A 139 17.87 -12.12 10.81
N THR A 140 18.24 -10.99 10.20
CA THR A 140 17.96 -10.72 8.79
C THR A 140 18.66 -11.74 7.90
N THR A 141 17.89 -12.40 7.03
CA THR A 141 18.40 -13.45 6.15
C THR A 141 18.18 -13.11 4.69
N PHE A 142 19.22 -13.29 3.88
CA PHE A 142 19.14 -13.22 2.42
C PHE A 142 18.78 -14.58 1.82
N PHE A 143 17.85 -14.58 0.89
CA PHE A 143 17.43 -15.73 0.11
C PHE A 143 17.84 -15.52 -1.35
N PRO A 144 18.75 -16.33 -1.92
CA PRO A 144 19.24 -16.16 -3.29
C PRO A 144 18.20 -16.60 -4.34
N HIS A 145 18.43 -16.25 -5.60
CA HIS A 145 17.58 -16.59 -6.74
C HIS A 145 17.25 -18.08 -6.85
N CYS A 146 18.25 -18.96 -6.66
CA CYS A 146 18.13 -20.41 -6.82
C CYS A 146 17.74 -21.10 -5.52
N LEU A 147 16.50 -20.93 -5.07
CA LEU A 147 15.93 -21.81 -4.05
C LEU A 147 15.52 -23.14 -4.69
N ALA A 148 16.46 -24.01 -5.07
CA ALA A 148 16.18 -25.26 -5.79
C ALA A 148 15.06 -26.15 -5.17
N ASP A 149 14.74 -25.94 -3.89
CA ASP A 149 13.73 -26.68 -3.14
C ASP A 149 12.34 -26.01 -3.04
N TRP A 150 12.11 -24.82 -3.62
CA TRP A 150 10.81 -24.13 -3.50
C TRP A 150 9.65 -24.90 -4.18
N CYS A 151 9.94 -25.58 -5.30
CA CYS A 151 8.98 -26.45 -5.98
C CYS A 151 8.72 -27.77 -5.25
N LYS A 152 9.61 -28.18 -4.33
CA LYS A 152 9.42 -29.43 -3.60
C LYS A 152 8.31 -29.22 -2.57
N PRO A 153 7.32 -30.13 -2.48
CA PRO A 153 6.37 -30.11 -1.37
C PRO A 153 7.18 -30.29 -0.08
N HIS A 154 7.17 -29.30 0.81
CA HIS A 154 7.64 -29.52 2.16
C HIS A 154 6.68 -30.52 2.83
N ALA A 155 7.19 -31.32 3.79
CA ALA A 155 6.33 -32.14 4.64
C ALA A 155 5.18 -31.27 5.14
N ALA A 156 3.95 -31.71 4.87
CA ALA A 156 2.76 -30.91 5.13
C ALA A 156 2.86 -30.29 6.53
N PRO A 157 2.61 -28.98 6.69
CA PRO A 157 2.57 -28.38 8.02
C PRO A 157 1.64 -29.25 8.87
N PRO A 158 1.97 -29.48 10.17
CA PRO A 158 1.19 -30.36 11.03
C PRO A 158 -0.28 -30.00 10.86
N SER A 159 -1.06 -30.96 10.37
CA SER A 159 -2.46 -30.85 9.96
C SER A 159 -3.17 -29.69 10.67
N ARG A 160 -3.19 -28.52 10.05
CA ARG A 160 -4.02 -27.43 10.54
C ARG A 160 -5.44 -27.81 10.18
N THR A 161 -6.26 -28.05 11.18
CA THR A 161 -7.66 -28.47 11.02
C THR A 161 -8.57 -27.33 10.56
N LYS A 162 -8.05 -26.09 10.49
CA LYS A 162 -8.82 -24.89 10.14
C LYS A 162 -8.40 -24.36 8.77
N SER A 163 -9.41 -24.04 7.96
CA SER A 163 -9.25 -23.33 6.69
C SER A 163 -8.62 -21.95 6.89
N THR A 164 -7.77 -21.51 5.96
CA THR A 164 -7.28 -20.13 5.92
C THR A 164 -8.45 -19.14 5.83
N ILE A 165 -8.42 -18.08 6.64
CA ILE A 165 -9.37 -16.97 6.58
C ILE A 165 -8.79 -15.86 5.68
N PHE A 166 -9.60 -15.34 4.75
CA PHE A 166 -9.22 -14.21 3.90
C PHE A 166 -9.99 -12.96 4.30
N SER A 167 -9.30 -11.84 4.45
CA SER A 167 -9.92 -10.53 4.71
C SER A 167 -9.28 -9.43 3.86
N PHE A 168 -10.03 -8.36 3.63
CA PHE A 168 -9.63 -7.25 2.76
C PHE A 168 -9.70 -5.94 3.52
N VAL A 169 -8.65 -5.14 3.46
CA VAL A 169 -8.56 -3.83 4.11
C VAL A 169 -8.27 -2.77 3.06
N ALA A 170 -9.18 -1.81 2.94
CA ALA A 170 -9.02 -0.64 2.07
C ALA A 170 -8.10 0.41 2.74
N GLY A 171 -6.82 0.04 2.93
CA GLY A 171 -5.85 0.85 3.67
C GLY A 171 -4.42 0.40 3.39
N SER A 172 -3.47 0.96 4.14
CA SER A 172 -2.07 0.57 3.99
C SER A 172 -1.75 -0.77 4.65
N THR A 173 -0.60 -1.31 4.27
CA THR A 173 -0.04 -2.53 4.86
C THR A 173 0.13 -2.41 6.38
N LEU A 174 0.56 -1.26 6.89
CA LEU A 174 0.74 -1.07 8.34
C LEU A 174 -0.59 -0.92 9.07
N THR A 175 -1.59 -0.26 8.49
CA THR A 175 -2.95 -0.21 9.05
C THR A 175 -3.52 -1.62 9.23
N ALA A 176 -3.42 -2.46 8.19
CA ALA A 176 -3.88 -3.84 8.24
C ALA A 176 -3.09 -4.68 9.28
N ALA A 177 -1.76 -4.55 9.30
CA ALA A 177 -0.92 -5.24 10.27
C ALA A 177 -1.24 -4.83 11.73
N ARG A 178 -1.51 -3.54 11.97
CA ARG A 178 -1.87 -3.01 13.28
C ARG A 178 -3.23 -3.51 13.75
N GLN A 179 -4.23 -3.54 12.85
CA GLN A 179 -5.55 -4.11 13.14
C GLN A 179 -5.44 -5.61 13.46
N LEU A 180 -4.64 -6.35 12.68
CA LEU A 180 -4.39 -7.77 12.90
C LEU A 180 -3.69 -8.01 14.25
N HIS A 181 -2.64 -7.26 14.57
CA HIS A 181 -1.94 -7.34 15.85
C HIS A 181 -2.88 -7.10 17.04
N LYS A 182 -3.77 -6.10 16.95
CA LYS A 182 -4.77 -5.80 17.99
C LYS A 182 -5.82 -6.91 18.14
N ARG A 183 -6.29 -7.49 17.03
CA ARG A 183 -7.33 -8.53 17.03
C ARG A 183 -6.78 -9.92 17.41
N ARG A 184 -5.50 -10.17 17.15
CA ARG A 184 -4.84 -11.48 17.31
C ARG A 184 -3.58 -11.36 18.18
N PRO A 185 -3.71 -11.05 19.49
CA PRO A 185 -2.57 -10.97 20.40
C PRO A 185 -1.83 -12.31 20.52
N ASP A 186 -2.48 -13.45 20.22
CA ASP A 186 -1.88 -14.79 20.18
C ASP A 186 -0.78 -14.96 19.13
N LEU A 187 -0.70 -14.05 18.15
CA LEU A 187 0.37 -14.03 17.15
C LEU A 187 1.65 -13.35 17.65
N THR A 188 1.59 -12.68 18.81
CA THR A 188 2.77 -12.09 19.46
C THR A 188 3.10 -12.89 20.71
N ARG A 189 4.30 -13.47 20.75
CA ARG A 189 4.79 -14.19 21.92
C ARG A 189 5.71 -13.27 22.70
N SER A 190 5.29 -12.92 23.92
CA SER A 190 6.12 -12.23 24.89
C SER A 190 6.62 -13.22 25.93
N SER A 191 7.88 -13.12 26.33
CA SER A 191 8.49 -13.95 27.36
C SER A 191 9.26 -13.05 28.32
N PRO A 192 9.25 -13.33 29.64
CA PRO A 192 10.11 -12.59 30.56
C PRO A 192 11.61 -12.90 30.36
N TYR A 193 11.93 -13.99 29.65
CA TYR A 193 13.30 -14.48 29.46
C TYR A 193 13.83 -14.30 28.03
N SER A 194 13.00 -13.85 27.09
CA SER A 194 13.42 -13.63 25.70
C SER A 194 12.64 -12.46 25.10
N LEU A 195 13.25 -11.76 24.14
CA LEU A 195 12.55 -10.70 23.42
C LEU A 195 11.30 -11.24 22.71
N SER A 196 10.34 -10.35 22.53
CA SER A 196 9.07 -10.68 21.91
C SER A 196 9.27 -11.07 20.44
N THR A 197 8.50 -12.05 19.99
CA THR A 197 8.47 -12.51 18.60
C THR A 197 7.06 -12.41 18.07
N THR A 198 6.92 -12.36 16.74
CA THR A 198 5.63 -12.32 16.05
C THR A 198 5.56 -13.41 15.00
N SER A 199 4.35 -13.84 14.68
CA SER A 199 4.04 -14.68 13.52
C SER A 199 3.18 -13.94 12.49
N ILE A 200 3.23 -12.60 12.51
CA ILE A 200 2.61 -11.73 11.49
C ILE A 200 3.65 -11.43 10.41
N GLY A 201 3.49 -12.04 9.24
CA GLY A 201 4.31 -11.79 8.06
C GLY A 201 3.75 -10.66 7.19
N VAL A 202 4.61 -9.81 6.66
CA VAL A 202 4.26 -8.66 5.81
C VAL A 202 5.13 -8.69 4.55
N LEU A 203 4.50 -8.65 3.37
CA LEU A 203 5.22 -8.53 2.11
C LEU A 203 5.55 -7.06 1.82
N SER A 204 6.84 -6.72 1.77
CA SER A 204 7.34 -5.42 1.32
C SER A 204 7.58 -5.42 -0.18
N PHE A 205 7.03 -4.42 -0.87
CA PHE A 205 7.13 -4.24 -2.31
C PHE A 205 8.44 -3.52 -2.64
N ALA A 206 9.53 -4.27 -2.53
CA ALA A 206 10.85 -3.72 -2.34
C ALA A 206 11.43 -3.06 -3.60
N SER A 207 12.23 -2.02 -3.38
CA SER A 207 13.07 -1.42 -4.40
C SER A 207 14.27 -2.31 -4.71
N PRO A 208 14.59 -2.56 -5.99
CA PRO A 208 15.82 -3.29 -6.35
C PRO A 208 17.08 -2.46 -6.15
N LYS A 209 16.96 -1.14 -5.92
CA LYS A 209 18.08 -0.19 -5.97
C LYS A 209 18.51 0.35 -4.62
N ARG A 210 17.57 0.56 -3.69
CA ARG A 210 17.82 1.31 -2.46
C ARG A 210 17.04 0.72 -1.27
N PRO A 211 17.69 0.54 -0.10
CA PRO A 211 17.00 0.23 1.15
C PRO A 211 15.90 1.24 1.48
N GLY A 212 14.65 0.79 1.56
CA GLY A 212 13.49 1.64 1.83
C GLY A 212 13.11 2.56 0.66
N GLY A 213 13.62 2.32 -0.54
CA GLY A 213 13.33 3.14 -1.72
C GLY A 213 13.75 4.61 -1.58
N GLY A 214 12.81 5.50 -1.89
CA GLY A 214 12.93 6.96 -1.81
C GLY A 214 12.35 7.58 -0.54
N TYR A 215 12.15 6.83 0.54
CA TYR A 215 11.45 7.30 1.76
C TYR A 215 12.00 8.62 2.34
N LEU A 216 13.32 8.84 2.31
CA LEU A 216 13.96 10.09 2.77
C LEU A 216 13.61 11.32 1.92
N HIS A 217 13.10 11.14 0.70
CA HIS A 217 12.73 12.22 -0.22
C HIS A 217 11.22 12.39 -0.33
N GLY A 218 10.48 11.97 0.70
CA GLY A 218 9.02 12.05 0.75
C GLY A 218 8.34 11.11 -0.24
N GLY A 219 8.94 9.94 -0.46
CA GLY A 219 8.29 8.84 -1.17
C GLY A 219 7.09 8.29 -0.40
N ASN A 220 6.11 7.75 -1.12
CA ASN A 220 4.89 7.16 -0.57
C ASN A 220 4.44 5.88 -1.27
N GLU A 221 5.38 5.18 -1.91
CA GLU A 221 5.19 3.78 -2.25
C GLU A 221 5.13 2.92 -0.98
N GLN A 222 4.67 1.67 -1.12
CA GLN A 222 4.40 0.80 0.02
C GLN A 222 5.65 0.52 0.87
N GLU A 223 6.80 0.20 0.26
CA GLU A 223 8.07 0.03 0.99
C GLU A 223 8.51 1.33 1.67
N GLU A 224 8.27 2.49 1.03
CA GLU A 224 8.69 3.79 1.56
C GLU A 224 7.88 4.16 2.81
N THR A 225 6.59 3.80 2.84
CA THR A 225 5.75 3.90 4.03
C THR A 225 6.21 2.94 5.13
N LEU A 226 6.54 1.67 4.79
CA LEU A 226 7.11 0.73 5.77
C LEU A 226 8.41 1.28 6.36
N ALA A 227 9.31 1.82 5.52
CA ALA A 227 10.59 2.39 5.95
C ALA A 227 10.43 3.65 6.81
N ARG A 228 9.41 4.47 6.53
CA ARG A 228 9.12 5.70 7.28
C ARG A 228 8.50 5.43 8.65
N SER A 229 7.73 4.34 8.80
CA SER A 229 6.92 4.09 10.01
C SER A 229 7.36 2.87 10.83
N SER A 230 8.49 2.25 10.48
CA SER A 230 9.04 1.08 11.18
C SER A 230 10.57 1.07 11.22
N SER A 231 11.14 0.08 11.91
CA SER A 231 12.58 -0.17 11.97
C SER A 231 13.16 -0.92 10.77
N LEU A 232 12.37 -1.20 9.73
CA LEU A 232 12.76 -2.05 8.59
C LEU A 232 14.10 -1.64 7.97
N VAL A 233 14.38 -0.33 7.92
CA VAL A 233 15.61 0.20 7.32
C VAL A 233 16.89 -0.28 8.00
N ALA A 234 16.86 -0.63 9.29
CA ALA A 234 18.02 -1.23 9.97
C ALA A 234 18.35 -2.61 9.41
N SER A 235 17.32 -3.43 9.18
CA SER A 235 17.43 -4.78 8.62
C SER A 235 17.88 -4.74 7.16
N LEU A 236 17.32 -3.82 6.35
CA LEU A 236 17.73 -3.64 4.95
C LEU A 236 19.17 -3.12 4.79
N GLN A 237 19.79 -2.59 5.85
CA GLN A 237 21.19 -2.19 5.89
C GLN A 237 22.12 -3.23 6.53
N ALA A 238 21.59 -4.39 6.94
CA ALA A 238 22.42 -5.52 7.38
C ALA A 238 23.35 -5.99 6.26
N ASP A 239 24.49 -6.59 6.63
CA ASP A 239 25.46 -7.07 5.64
C ASP A 239 24.87 -8.13 4.72
N GLN A 240 24.02 -9.01 5.28
CA GLN A 240 23.28 -10.03 4.54
C GLN A 240 22.35 -9.40 3.49
N ALA A 241 21.72 -8.27 3.81
CA ALA A 241 20.82 -7.56 2.89
C ALA A 241 21.56 -6.87 1.73
N LYS A 242 22.87 -6.60 1.84
CA LYS A 242 23.64 -5.98 0.74
C LYS A 242 23.66 -6.84 -0.52
N GLU A 243 23.70 -8.17 -0.36
CA GLU A 243 23.76 -9.12 -1.48
C GLU A 243 22.50 -9.04 -2.37
N PHE A 244 21.34 -8.73 -1.78
CA PHE A 244 20.11 -8.50 -2.53
C PHE A 244 20.23 -7.34 -3.52
N TYR A 245 20.73 -6.18 -3.08
CA TYR A 245 20.88 -5.02 -3.96
C TYR A 245 21.98 -5.22 -5.00
N ILE A 246 23.07 -5.91 -4.63
CA ILE A 246 24.14 -6.29 -5.56
C ILE A 246 23.60 -7.22 -6.64
N THR A 247 22.84 -8.25 -6.24
CA THR A 247 22.24 -9.23 -7.15
C THR A 247 21.28 -8.56 -8.12
N HIS A 248 20.35 -7.73 -7.62
CA HIS A 248 19.41 -7.01 -8.48
C HIS A 248 20.11 -6.04 -9.44
N LYS A 249 21.19 -5.39 -9.01
CA LYS A 249 22.00 -4.52 -9.88
C LYS A 249 22.72 -5.33 -10.96
N LYS A 250 23.22 -6.53 -10.67
CA LYS A 250 23.82 -7.42 -11.68
C LYS A 250 22.76 -7.90 -12.67
N PHE A 251 21.61 -8.35 -12.17
CA PHE A 251 20.52 -8.89 -12.96
C PHE A 251 19.89 -7.86 -13.91
N LEU A 252 19.87 -6.59 -13.50
CA LEU A 252 19.47 -5.45 -14.34
C LEU A 252 20.20 -5.43 -15.70
N ASN A 253 21.49 -5.81 -15.72
CA ASN A 253 22.29 -5.82 -16.93
C ASN A 253 22.01 -7.04 -17.83
N VAL A 254 21.40 -8.10 -17.30
CA VAL A 254 21.11 -9.36 -18.01
C VAL A 254 19.69 -9.32 -18.60
N ASP A 255 18.70 -8.93 -17.78
CA ASP A 255 17.27 -9.06 -18.11
C ASP A 255 16.62 -7.77 -18.63
N GLY A 256 17.41 -6.74 -18.96
CA GLY A 256 16.91 -5.53 -19.65
C GLY A 256 15.97 -4.65 -18.83
N ALA A 257 16.08 -4.69 -17.49
CA ALA A 257 15.40 -3.81 -16.52
C ALA A 257 13.91 -4.07 -16.19
N GLY A 258 13.36 -5.23 -16.55
CA GLY A 258 11.94 -5.52 -16.33
C GLY A 258 11.66 -6.61 -15.30
N LEU A 259 12.22 -7.80 -15.51
CA LEU A 259 11.77 -9.00 -14.81
C LEU A 259 12.19 -9.03 -13.34
N ASN A 260 13.38 -8.50 -13.03
CA ASN A 260 14.04 -8.55 -11.72
C ASN A 260 14.35 -9.98 -11.24
N ASP A 261 15.27 -10.06 -10.29
CA ASP A 261 15.72 -11.30 -9.69
C ASP A 261 14.64 -11.93 -8.77
N HIS A 262 14.82 -13.19 -8.34
CA HIS A 262 13.93 -13.86 -7.38
C HIS A 262 14.46 -13.81 -5.94
N SER A 263 15.62 -13.21 -5.69
CA SER A 263 16.15 -13.08 -4.33
C SER A 263 15.28 -12.18 -3.45
N MET A 264 15.32 -12.46 -2.15
CA MET A 264 14.50 -11.80 -1.14
C MET A 264 15.28 -11.59 0.16
N ILE A 265 14.79 -10.68 1.00
CA ILE A 265 15.31 -10.47 2.35
C ILE A 265 14.19 -10.72 3.35
N TYR A 266 14.40 -11.62 4.30
CA TYR A 266 13.50 -11.80 5.44
C TYR A 266 14.06 -11.07 6.66
N SER A 267 13.27 -10.16 7.23
CA SER A 267 13.61 -9.32 8.38
C SER A 267 12.67 -9.67 9.54
N PRO A 268 13.11 -10.47 10.53
CA PRO A 268 12.26 -10.87 11.64
C PRO A 268 12.08 -9.74 12.65
N GLY A 269 10.92 -9.65 13.30
CA GLY A 269 10.70 -8.78 14.48
C GLY A 269 10.96 -7.30 14.23
N VAL A 270 10.66 -6.81 13.03
CA VAL A 270 10.67 -5.37 12.69
C VAL A 270 9.62 -4.66 13.54
N VAL A 271 10.00 -3.53 14.11
CA VAL A 271 9.13 -2.75 15.01
C VAL A 271 8.43 -1.66 14.22
N ALA A 272 7.10 -1.71 14.17
CA ALA A 272 6.28 -0.62 13.69
C ALA A 272 5.87 0.25 14.88
N PHE A 273 6.11 1.56 14.79
CA PHE A 273 6.00 2.48 15.93
C PHE A 273 5.49 3.87 15.56
N ARG A 274 5.16 4.11 14.29
CA ARG A 274 4.51 5.34 13.84
C ARG A 274 3.22 5.03 13.10
N GLN A 275 2.23 5.90 13.29
CA GLN A 275 1.00 5.89 12.52
C GLN A 275 1.27 6.17 11.03
N ASP A 276 0.44 5.59 10.16
CA ASP A 276 0.41 5.92 8.74
C ASP A 276 -0.82 6.78 8.39
N ASP A 277 -0.76 7.50 7.28
CA ASP A 277 -1.80 8.40 6.80
C ASP A 277 -3.18 7.72 6.67
N SER A 278 -3.23 6.39 6.43
CA SER A 278 -4.48 5.63 6.28
C SER A 278 -5.17 5.26 7.58
N ASP A 279 -4.55 5.51 8.74
CA ASP A 279 -5.11 5.16 10.04
C ASP A 279 -6.23 6.12 10.51
N ASN A 280 -6.37 7.28 9.87
CA ASN A 280 -7.40 8.27 10.19
C ASN A 280 -8.64 8.07 9.28
N ALA A 281 -9.67 7.40 9.82
CA ALA A 281 -10.95 7.16 9.14
C ALA A 281 -11.97 8.31 9.27
N SER A 282 -11.61 9.41 9.94
CA SER A 282 -12.44 10.62 10.08
C SER A 282 -12.19 11.58 8.91
N PRO A 283 -13.12 12.51 8.56
CA PRO A 283 -12.91 13.41 7.42
C PRO A 283 -11.55 14.11 7.53
N PRO A 284 -10.91 14.45 6.39
CA PRO A 284 -9.54 14.94 6.37
C PRO A 284 -9.45 16.25 7.14
N THR A 285 -9.23 16.15 8.45
CA THR A 285 -8.55 17.20 9.18
C THR A 285 -7.18 17.28 8.53
N THR A 286 -6.73 18.49 8.26
CA THR A 286 -5.54 18.86 7.46
C THR A 286 -4.20 18.38 8.04
N VAL A 287 -4.24 17.45 8.99
CA VAL A 287 -3.14 16.92 9.78
C VAL A 287 -3.18 15.40 9.67
N SER A 288 -2.42 14.85 8.72
CA SER A 288 -1.96 13.46 8.86
C SER A 288 -1.15 13.39 10.16
N SER A 289 -1.56 12.52 11.08
CA SER A 289 -0.84 12.26 12.32
C SER A 289 0.37 11.38 12.00
N ASN A 290 1.54 12.00 11.89
CA ASN A 290 2.84 11.30 11.93
C ASN A 290 3.16 10.84 13.36
N ASP A 291 2.16 10.56 14.18
CA ASP A 291 2.30 10.41 15.61
C ASP A 291 2.93 9.05 15.93
N PHE A 292 3.71 9.04 16.99
CA PHE A 292 4.22 7.81 17.55
C PHE A 292 3.08 7.01 18.18
N ILE A 293 3.16 5.69 18.06
CA ILE A 293 2.16 4.74 18.57
C ILE A 293 2.86 3.68 19.43
N PRO A 294 2.11 2.88 20.22
CA PRO A 294 2.71 1.76 20.94
C PRO A 294 3.36 0.80 19.92
N PRO A 295 4.56 0.28 20.22
CA PRO A 295 5.30 -0.54 19.27
C PRO A 295 4.61 -1.89 19.10
N TYR A 296 4.58 -2.39 17.87
CA TYR A 296 4.17 -3.75 17.57
C TYR A 296 5.12 -4.40 16.56
N LEU A 297 5.18 -5.73 16.62
CA LEU A 297 6.14 -6.52 15.85
C LEU A 297 5.50 -7.11 14.59
N ILE A 298 6.23 -6.99 13.49
CA ILE A 298 5.95 -7.66 12.21
C ILE A 298 7.23 -8.33 11.68
N ASN A 299 7.07 -9.44 10.97
CA ASN A 299 8.14 -10.01 10.15
C ASN A 299 7.97 -9.46 8.73
N VAL A 300 9.03 -8.98 8.09
CA VAL A 300 8.94 -8.37 6.76
C VAL A 300 9.74 -9.19 5.76
N LEU A 301 9.09 -9.61 4.68
CA LEU A 301 9.75 -10.18 3.52
C LEU A 301 9.82 -9.14 2.41
N SER A 302 11.02 -8.70 2.05
CA SER A 302 11.26 -7.77 0.94
C SER A 302 11.50 -8.53 -0.36
N ALA A 303 10.63 -8.31 -1.35
CA ALA A 303 10.72 -8.89 -2.68
C ALA A 303 10.43 -7.83 -3.76
N VAL A 304 11.14 -7.88 -4.88
CA VAL A 304 10.98 -6.89 -5.97
C VAL A 304 9.95 -7.39 -6.98
N PRO A 305 8.86 -6.65 -7.28
CA PRO A 305 7.91 -7.08 -8.30
C PRO A 305 8.52 -7.01 -9.70
N VAL A 306 7.89 -7.66 -10.68
CA VAL A 306 8.22 -7.40 -12.10
C VAL A 306 7.87 -5.94 -12.41
N ASN A 307 8.73 -5.21 -13.10
CA ASN A 307 8.45 -3.86 -13.54
C ASN A 307 7.84 -3.88 -14.95
N ALA A 308 6.53 -4.04 -15.04
CA ALA A 308 5.81 -4.06 -16.30
C ALA A 308 5.94 -2.72 -17.05
N ALA A 309 5.95 -1.60 -16.34
CA ALA A 309 6.17 -0.27 -16.92
C ALA A 309 7.50 -0.19 -17.68
N ALA A 310 8.60 -0.69 -17.08
CA ALA A 310 9.91 -0.73 -17.73
C ALA A 310 9.93 -1.67 -18.94
N ILE A 311 9.24 -2.81 -18.87
CA ILE A 311 9.11 -3.74 -20.02
C ILE A 311 8.40 -3.04 -21.18
N HIS A 312 7.28 -2.36 -20.91
CA HIS A 312 6.52 -1.64 -21.92
C HIS A 312 7.29 -0.46 -22.52
N GLN A 313 8.22 0.14 -21.76
CA GLN A 313 9.08 1.23 -22.25
C GLN A 313 10.26 0.74 -23.09
N ASN A 314 10.85 -0.41 -22.73
CA ASN A 314 12.06 -0.91 -23.35
C ASN A 314 11.82 -1.83 -24.55
N TYR A 315 10.62 -2.42 -24.68
CA TYR A 315 10.29 -3.38 -25.74
C TYR A 315 9.11 -2.91 -26.58
N THR A 316 9.22 -3.01 -27.91
CA THR A 316 8.09 -2.79 -28.81
C THR A 316 7.17 -4.01 -28.80
N ILE A 317 5.99 -3.85 -28.21
CA ILE A 317 4.99 -4.92 -28.11
C ILE A 317 3.91 -4.70 -29.18
N THR A 318 3.82 -5.62 -30.14
CA THR A 318 2.76 -5.62 -31.15
C THR A 318 1.53 -6.38 -30.63
N ALA A 319 0.38 -6.23 -31.30
CA ALA A 319 -0.82 -6.99 -30.95
C ALA A 319 -0.59 -8.52 -31.00
N SER A 320 0.24 -8.99 -31.93
CA SER A 320 0.57 -10.42 -32.05
C SER A 320 1.49 -10.92 -30.93
N THR A 321 2.37 -10.08 -30.36
CA THR A 321 3.30 -10.50 -29.29
C THR A 321 2.81 -10.15 -27.88
N ALA A 322 1.73 -9.38 -27.74
CA ALA A 322 1.24 -8.90 -26.44
C ALA A 322 0.97 -10.02 -25.43
N HIS A 323 0.45 -11.16 -25.88
CA HIS A 323 0.18 -12.31 -25.03
C HIS A 323 1.47 -12.96 -24.49
N ILE A 324 2.57 -12.95 -25.25
CA ILE A 324 3.86 -13.51 -24.83
C ILE A 324 4.41 -12.74 -23.63
N PHE A 325 4.40 -11.40 -23.71
CA PHE A 325 4.86 -10.55 -22.61
C PHE A 325 3.92 -10.64 -21.40
N ALA A 326 2.59 -10.64 -21.62
CA ALA A 326 1.63 -10.78 -20.54
C ALA A 326 1.81 -12.11 -19.79
N ASN A 327 2.01 -13.22 -20.52
CA ASN A 327 2.26 -14.52 -19.93
C ASN A 327 3.61 -14.54 -19.20
N GLY A 328 4.68 -14.03 -19.81
CA GLY A 328 6.00 -13.97 -19.16
C GLY A 328 6.01 -13.14 -17.87
N ILE A 329 5.31 -12.00 -17.85
CA ILE A 329 5.13 -11.19 -16.63
C ILE A 329 4.36 -11.99 -15.59
N ARG A 330 3.24 -12.62 -15.96
CA ARG A 330 2.43 -13.44 -15.06
C ARG A 330 3.25 -14.58 -14.47
N ASP A 331 3.99 -15.32 -15.29
CA ASP A 331 4.80 -16.47 -14.87
C ASP A 331 5.88 -16.06 -13.87
N LYS A 332 6.61 -14.96 -14.16
CA LYS A 332 7.65 -14.44 -13.27
C LYS A 332 7.08 -13.87 -11.97
N MET A 333 5.95 -13.18 -12.03
CA MET A 333 5.23 -12.72 -10.83
C MET A 333 4.79 -13.91 -9.99
N ARG A 334 4.21 -14.94 -10.61
CA ARG A 334 3.74 -16.13 -9.91
C ARG A 334 4.87 -16.88 -9.22
N ASP A 335 5.97 -17.14 -9.91
CA ASP A 335 7.13 -17.80 -9.31
C ASP A 335 7.62 -17.02 -8.08
N ARG A 336 7.74 -15.69 -8.23
CA ARG A 336 8.15 -14.82 -7.12
C ARG A 336 7.16 -14.84 -5.95
N MET A 337 5.86 -14.76 -6.22
CA MET A 337 4.82 -14.77 -5.19
C MET A 337 4.76 -16.13 -4.47
N ALA A 338 4.95 -17.24 -5.18
CA ALA A 338 5.02 -18.57 -4.60
C ALA A 338 6.24 -18.72 -3.66
N ARG A 339 7.41 -18.23 -4.08
CA ARG A 339 8.61 -18.21 -3.23
C ARG A 339 8.43 -17.37 -1.98
N ALA A 340 7.73 -16.23 -2.10
CA ALA A 340 7.43 -15.39 -0.95
C ALA A 340 6.58 -16.15 0.08
N LEU A 341 5.51 -16.80 -0.35
CA LEU A 341 4.69 -17.65 0.52
C LEU A 341 5.49 -18.79 1.14
N ARG A 342 6.37 -19.45 0.36
CA ARG A 342 7.22 -20.52 0.89
C ARG A 342 8.16 -20.02 2.00
N ILE A 343 8.73 -18.84 1.85
CA ILE A 343 9.60 -18.27 2.90
C ILE A 343 8.78 -17.98 4.15
N PHE A 344 7.60 -17.36 4.03
CA PHE A 344 6.71 -17.13 5.18
C PHE A 344 6.34 -18.43 5.89
N GLU A 345 5.94 -19.46 5.14
CA GLU A 345 5.62 -20.80 5.66
C GLU A 345 6.80 -21.41 6.41
N ALA A 346 7.99 -21.42 5.81
CA ALA A 346 9.20 -21.97 6.41
C ALA A 346 9.68 -21.21 7.65
N ARG A 347 9.35 -19.91 7.74
CA ARG A 347 9.65 -19.07 8.91
C ARG A 347 8.60 -19.17 10.01
N GLY A 348 7.51 -19.91 9.78
CA GLY A 348 6.45 -20.11 10.75
C GLY A 348 5.51 -18.91 10.89
N ASP A 349 5.47 -18.02 9.90
CA ASP A 349 4.47 -16.96 9.87
C ASP A 349 3.08 -17.57 9.72
N ARG A 350 2.17 -17.20 10.63
CA ARG A 350 0.83 -17.78 10.76
C ARG A 350 -0.21 -16.91 10.09
N ALA A 351 -0.03 -15.60 10.13
CA ALA A 351 -0.94 -14.65 9.48
C ALA A 351 -0.15 -13.69 8.60
N LEU A 352 -0.65 -13.43 7.39
CA LEU A 352 0.04 -12.61 6.39
C LEU A 352 -0.71 -11.33 6.09
N VAL A 353 0.03 -10.25 5.85
CA VAL A 353 -0.46 -9.04 5.20
C VAL A 353 0.17 -8.94 3.81
N LEU A 354 -0.65 -9.17 2.80
CA LEU A 354 -0.31 -9.10 1.38
C LEU A 354 -1.03 -7.91 0.74
N GLY A 355 -0.97 -7.80 -0.59
CA GLY A 355 -1.69 -6.76 -1.31
C GLY A 355 -1.43 -6.79 -2.81
N ALA A 356 -1.70 -5.65 -3.47
CA ALA A 356 -1.53 -5.43 -4.91
C ALA A 356 -0.04 -5.27 -5.29
N PHE A 357 0.72 -6.37 -5.14
CA PHE A 357 2.17 -6.44 -5.36
C PHE A 357 2.57 -5.98 -6.76
N GLY A 358 3.29 -4.85 -6.84
CA GLY A 358 3.76 -4.29 -8.10
C GLY A 358 2.70 -3.56 -8.94
N CYS A 359 1.51 -3.29 -8.42
CA CYS A 359 0.44 -2.58 -9.16
C CYS A 359 0.55 -1.04 -9.12
N GLY A 360 1.51 -0.51 -8.36
CA GLY A 360 1.83 0.91 -8.29
C GLY A 360 2.71 1.36 -9.46
N SER A 361 3.90 1.87 -9.15
CA SER A 361 4.89 2.35 -10.15
C SER A 361 5.38 1.28 -11.14
N SER A 362 5.27 0.00 -10.78
CA SER A 362 5.62 -1.12 -11.66
C SER A 362 4.51 -1.50 -12.64
N GLU A 363 3.31 -0.93 -12.52
CA GLU A 363 2.17 -1.06 -13.45
C GLU A 363 1.71 -2.50 -13.76
N ASN A 364 1.90 -3.45 -12.84
CA ASN A 364 1.28 -4.78 -12.99
C ASN A 364 -0.24 -4.67 -12.91
N LYS A 365 -0.94 -5.43 -13.76
CA LYS A 365 -2.40 -5.52 -13.73
C LYS A 365 -2.88 -6.06 -12.37
N VAL A 366 -3.80 -5.34 -11.74
CA VAL A 366 -4.27 -5.64 -10.39
C VAL A 366 -5.05 -6.95 -10.33
N GLU A 367 -5.83 -7.24 -11.36
CA GLU A 367 -6.59 -8.48 -11.51
C GLU A 367 -5.63 -9.66 -11.62
N MET A 368 -4.57 -9.57 -12.43
CA MET A 368 -3.57 -10.62 -12.57
C MET A 368 -2.91 -10.96 -11.23
N VAL A 369 -2.55 -9.96 -10.43
CA VAL A 369 -1.93 -10.18 -9.12
C VAL A 369 -2.91 -10.83 -8.13
N ALA A 370 -4.18 -10.38 -8.12
CA ALA A 370 -5.23 -10.98 -7.29
C ALA A 370 -5.49 -12.44 -7.68
N GLU A 371 -5.53 -12.74 -8.98
CA GLU A 371 -5.71 -14.09 -9.50
C GLU A 371 -4.55 -15.01 -9.10
N ILE A 372 -3.29 -14.55 -9.22
CA ILE A 372 -2.13 -15.34 -8.76
C ILE A 372 -2.25 -15.67 -7.27
N TRP A 373 -2.63 -14.71 -6.43
CA TRP A 373 -2.82 -15.00 -5.00
C TRP A 373 -3.89 -16.06 -4.76
N ALA A 374 -5.03 -15.97 -5.45
CA ALA A 374 -6.10 -16.97 -5.35
C ALA A 374 -5.65 -18.35 -5.84
N ASP A 375 -4.90 -18.41 -6.95
CA ASP A 375 -4.36 -19.66 -7.50
C ASP A 375 -3.38 -20.32 -6.55
N LEU A 376 -2.54 -19.55 -5.86
CA LEU A 376 -1.55 -20.06 -4.91
C LEU A 376 -2.16 -20.49 -3.56
N LEU A 377 -3.24 -19.84 -3.12
CA LEU A 377 -3.80 -20.00 -1.77
C LEU A 377 -5.10 -20.84 -1.72
N VAL A 378 -5.85 -20.96 -2.82
CA VAL A 378 -7.20 -21.55 -2.79
C VAL A 378 -7.35 -22.72 -3.77
N ARG A 379 -7.14 -22.48 -5.07
CA ARG A 379 -7.58 -23.39 -6.13
C ARG A 379 -6.47 -24.29 -6.67
N GLY A 380 -5.28 -23.71 -6.89
CA GLY A 380 -4.20 -24.32 -7.65
C GLY A 380 -4.35 -24.17 -9.16
N GLU A 381 -3.21 -24.37 -9.83
CA GLU A 381 -3.00 -24.56 -11.26
C GLU A 381 -3.95 -25.39 -12.14
N SER A 382 -4.89 -24.83 -12.92
CA SER A 382 -5.42 -25.62 -14.06
C SER A 382 -4.29 -25.98 -15.02
N LYS A 383 -3.82 -27.24 -15.00
CA LYS A 383 -2.89 -27.78 -15.99
C LYS A 383 -3.71 -28.59 -16.99
N GLU A 384 -3.69 -28.17 -18.25
CA GLU A 384 -4.17 -29.01 -19.35
C GLU A 384 -3.16 -30.14 -19.57
N ASN A 385 -3.56 -31.38 -19.26
CA ASN A 385 -2.80 -32.54 -19.69
C ASN A 385 -3.02 -32.73 -21.19
N ARG A 386 -1.98 -32.43 -21.98
CA ARG A 386 -1.99 -32.52 -23.45
C ARG A 386 -2.26 -33.93 -23.98
N GLU A 387 -2.14 -34.97 -23.15
CA GLU A 387 -2.32 -36.37 -23.55
C GLU A 387 -3.78 -36.85 -23.48
N ASP A 388 -4.59 -36.34 -22.55
CA ASP A 388 -5.96 -36.84 -22.33
C ASP A 388 -7.07 -35.77 -22.48
N GLY A 389 -6.71 -34.50 -22.72
CA GLY A 389 -7.66 -33.38 -22.78
C GLY A 389 -8.40 -33.10 -21.46
N LYS A 390 -8.02 -33.81 -20.37
CA LYS A 390 -8.65 -33.72 -19.05
C LYS A 390 -7.94 -32.65 -18.23
N THR A 391 -8.65 -31.56 -17.95
CA THR A 391 -8.15 -30.50 -17.06
C THR A 391 -8.25 -30.95 -15.61
N THR A 392 -7.11 -31.33 -15.02
CA THR A 392 -7.03 -31.56 -13.57
C THR A 392 -6.59 -30.27 -12.90
N VAL A 393 -7.35 -29.82 -11.89
CA VAL A 393 -6.98 -28.70 -11.04
C VAL A 393 -6.36 -29.27 -9.76
N PRO A 394 -5.03 -29.32 -9.63
CA PRO A 394 -4.36 -29.77 -8.43
C PRO A 394 -4.63 -28.78 -7.30
N ARG A 395 -4.60 -29.27 -6.06
CA ARG A 395 -4.71 -28.43 -4.86
C ARG A 395 -3.70 -27.27 -4.92
N ALA A 396 -4.14 -26.08 -4.51
CA ALA A 396 -3.26 -24.92 -4.30
C ALA A 396 -2.06 -25.27 -3.40
N ALA A 397 -0.87 -24.83 -3.80
CA ALA A 397 0.38 -25.18 -3.16
C ALA A 397 0.46 -24.73 -1.69
N PHE A 398 -0.22 -23.63 -1.34
CA PHE A 398 -0.23 -23.04 0.00
C PHE A 398 -1.61 -23.05 0.64
N LYS A 399 -2.51 -23.93 0.17
CA LYS A 399 -3.85 -24.06 0.72
C LYS A 399 -3.78 -24.52 2.17
N ASP A 400 -4.30 -23.70 3.08
CA ASP A 400 -4.33 -23.91 4.53
C ASP A 400 -2.95 -23.81 5.22
N SER A 401 -1.94 -23.29 4.53
CA SER A 401 -0.60 -23.04 5.11
C SER A 401 -0.63 -21.93 6.16
N PHE A 402 -1.53 -20.96 6.02
CA PHE A 402 -1.69 -19.79 6.89
C PHE A 402 -3.04 -19.83 7.61
N GLU A 403 -3.13 -19.29 8.82
CA GLU A 403 -4.40 -19.14 9.53
C GLU A 403 -5.23 -17.99 8.97
N GLU A 404 -4.57 -16.90 8.60
CA GLU A 404 -5.24 -15.71 8.09
C GLU A 404 -4.37 -14.98 7.06
N VAL A 405 -4.97 -14.53 5.96
CA VAL A 405 -4.33 -13.69 4.96
C VAL A 405 -5.18 -12.42 4.78
N VAL A 406 -4.57 -11.28 5.09
CA VAL A 406 -5.18 -9.96 4.94
C VAL A 406 -4.61 -9.30 3.68
N PHE A 407 -5.47 -8.96 2.73
CA PHE A 407 -5.08 -8.16 1.57
C PHE A 407 -5.29 -6.67 1.87
N ALA A 408 -4.19 -5.96 2.13
CA ALA A 408 -4.17 -4.51 2.32
C ALA A 408 -4.00 -3.82 0.96
N VAL A 409 -5.08 -3.25 0.43
CA VAL A 409 -5.10 -2.65 -0.92
C VAL A 409 -5.68 -1.24 -0.85
N PRO A 410 -4.87 -0.19 -1.06
CA PRO A 410 -5.34 1.19 -0.90
C PRO A 410 -6.04 1.72 -2.16
N GLY A 411 -7.01 2.61 -1.93
CA GLY A 411 -7.61 3.47 -2.95
C GLY A 411 -8.28 2.72 -4.10
N LYS A 412 -8.05 3.20 -5.33
CA LYS A 412 -8.72 2.70 -6.55
C LYS A 412 -8.40 1.23 -6.91
N LEU A 413 -7.38 0.63 -6.30
CA LEU A 413 -6.99 -0.75 -6.58
C LEU A 413 -7.84 -1.76 -5.79
N PHE A 414 -8.52 -1.32 -4.73
CA PHE A 414 -9.22 -2.20 -3.79
C PHE A 414 -10.33 -3.02 -4.46
N GLU A 415 -11.29 -2.36 -5.11
CA GLU A 415 -12.45 -3.02 -5.71
C GLU A 415 -12.07 -4.00 -6.84
N PRO A 416 -11.23 -3.61 -7.83
CA PRO A 416 -10.81 -4.55 -8.87
C PRO A 416 -10.05 -5.76 -8.30
N PHE A 417 -9.17 -5.54 -7.31
CA PHE A 417 -8.41 -6.60 -6.67
C PHE A 417 -9.34 -7.60 -5.97
N LYS A 418 -10.24 -7.10 -5.12
CA LYS A 418 -11.17 -7.94 -4.35
C LYS A 418 -12.08 -8.74 -5.28
N LYS A 419 -12.66 -8.08 -6.29
CA LYS A 419 -13.52 -8.74 -7.29
C LYS A 419 -12.80 -9.86 -8.03
N ALA A 420 -11.57 -9.63 -8.48
CA ALA A 420 -10.79 -10.64 -9.20
C ALA A 420 -10.42 -11.84 -8.30
N PHE A 421 -10.04 -11.59 -7.05
CA PHE A 421 -9.79 -12.65 -6.08
C PHE A 421 -11.06 -13.48 -5.81
N ASP A 422 -12.17 -12.83 -5.47
CA ASP A 422 -13.44 -13.49 -5.15
C ASP A 422 -13.97 -14.32 -6.32
N MET A 423 -13.81 -13.83 -7.56
CA MET A 423 -14.18 -14.59 -8.77
C MET A 423 -13.41 -15.91 -8.86
N ARG A 424 -12.11 -15.91 -8.58
CA ARG A 424 -11.29 -17.13 -8.60
C ARG A 424 -11.64 -18.09 -7.47
N VAL A 425 -11.98 -17.58 -6.29
CA VAL A 425 -12.48 -18.40 -5.17
C VAL A 425 -13.79 -19.07 -5.57
N PHE A 426 -14.73 -18.31 -6.14
CA PHE A 426 -16.01 -18.82 -6.61
C PHE A 426 -15.84 -19.90 -7.70
N GLU A 427 -14.95 -19.69 -8.67
CA GLU A 427 -14.62 -20.71 -9.67
C GLU A 427 -14.06 -22.00 -9.05
N ALA A 428 -13.29 -21.89 -7.96
CA ALA A 428 -12.76 -23.04 -7.23
C ALA A 428 -13.85 -23.82 -6.51
N GLU A 429 -14.80 -23.12 -5.90
CA GLU A 429 -15.98 -23.71 -5.23
C GLU A 429 -16.88 -24.42 -6.23
N LEU A 430 -17.17 -23.80 -7.38
CA LEU A 430 -17.92 -24.43 -8.46
C LEU A 430 -17.22 -25.69 -8.98
N SER A 431 -15.90 -25.62 -9.21
CA SER A 431 -15.13 -26.78 -9.67
C SER A 431 -15.24 -27.96 -8.70
N ARG A 432 -15.21 -27.68 -7.38
CA ARG A 432 -15.36 -28.69 -6.31
C ARG A 432 -16.78 -29.24 -6.15
N ALA A 433 -17.81 -28.47 -6.52
CA ALA A 433 -19.20 -28.93 -6.45
C ALA A 433 -19.58 -29.85 -7.62
N VAL A 434 -18.83 -29.75 -8.72
CA VAL A 434 -19.04 -30.55 -9.94
C VAL A 434 -18.20 -31.84 -9.94
N THR A 435 -17.20 -31.96 -9.07
CA THR A 435 -16.42 -33.19 -8.84
C THR A 435 -16.94 -33.96 -7.65
#